data_AF-A0A2V9KMN3-F1
#
_entry.id   AF-A0A2V9KMN3-F1
#
_cell.length_a   1.000
_cell.length_b   1.000
_cell.length_c   1.000
_cell.angle_alpha   90.00
_cell.angle_beta   90.00
_cell.angle_gamma   90.00
#
_symmetry.space_group_name_H-M   'P 1'
#
loop_
_entity.id
_entity.type
_entity.pdbx_description
1 polymer ?
#
loop_
_entity_poly.entity_id
_entity_poly.type
_entity_poly.pdbx_seq_one_letter_code
_entity_poly.pdbx_strand_id
1 'polypeptide(L)' 'MQEFIAKHRDEITGVLSGFDRLVFRGTLRSLSHVNGMDTYLAMNKVLRKDFGRHVQQVSERLKQASLAEAV' A
#
# COMPACT_ATOMS: atom_id res chain seq x y z
N MET A 1 20.83 -1.33 -5.95
CA MET A 1 19.97 -0.12 -5.93
C MET A 1 19.89 0.57 -7.29
N GLN A 2 21.01 0.83 -7.96
CA GLN A 2 21.01 1.40 -9.33
C GLN A 2 20.18 0.55 -10.32
N GLU A 3 20.34 -0.78 -10.29
CA GLU A 3 19.57 -1.70 -11.12
C GLU A 3 18.07 -1.69 -10.82
N PHE A 4 17.68 -1.50 -9.55
CA PHE A 4 16.28 -1.40 -9.14
C PHE A 4 15.66 -0.07 -9.63
N ILE A 5 16.39 1.04 -9.47
CA ILE A 5 15.96 2.35 -10.00
C ILE A 5 15.80 2.27 -11.52
N ALA A 6 16.73 1.59 -12.20
CA ALA A 6 16.64 1.39 -13.65
C ALA A 6 15.42 0.54 -14.04
N LYS A 7 15.14 -0.53 -13.29
CA LYS A 7 14.01 -1.44 -13.53
C LYS A 7 12.64 -0.77 -13.34
N HIS A 8 12.51 0.12 -12.35
CA HIS A 8 11.22 0.73 -11.96
C HIS A 8 11.15 2.24 -12.24
N ARG A 9 11.93 2.72 -13.22
CA ARG A 9 12.11 4.15 -13.48
C ARG A 9 10.80 4.90 -13.69
N ASP A 10 9.85 4.27 -14.37
CA ASP A 10 8.58 4.90 -14.75
C ASP A 10 7.57 4.93 -13.59
N GLU A 11 7.80 4.15 -12.53
CA GLU A 11 6.97 4.09 -11.32
C GLU A 11 7.50 5.01 -10.20
N ILE A 12 8.75 5.49 -10.32
CA ILE A 12 9.42 6.28 -9.30
C ILE A 12 9.25 7.78 -9.58
N THR A 13 8.55 8.49 -8.70
CA THR A 13 8.36 9.95 -8.79
C THR A 13 9.65 10.75 -8.51
N GLY A 14 10.64 10.16 -7.85
CA GLY A 14 11.94 10.80 -7.58
C GLY A 14 12.85 9.97 -6.67
N VAL A 15 14.16 10.28 -6.67
CA VAL A 15 15.18 9.60 -5.85
C VAL A 15 15.87 10.62 -4.94
N LEU A 16 15.92 10.35 -3.63
CA LEU A 16 16.65 11.14 -2.65
C LEU A 16 17.79 10.30 -2.06
N SER A 17 19.03 10.77 -2.20
CA SER A 17 20.22 10.13 -1.64
C SER A 17 20.64 10.82 -0.33
N GLY A 18 20.86 10.04 0.73
CA GLY A 18 21.30 10.51 2.04
C GLY A 18 22.16 9.47 2.75
N PHE A 19 22.64 9.79 3.95
CA PHE A 19 23.44 8.86 4.76
C PHE A 19 22.63 7.59 5.08
N ASP A 20 23.34 6.46 5.10
CA ASP A 20 22.92 5.10 4.71
C ASP A 20 21.70 4.49 5.44
N ARG A 21 20.51 5.08 5.27
CA ARG A 21 19.25 4.50 5.78
C ARG A 21 18.19 4.48 4.69
N LEU A 22 18.10 3.33 4.05
CA LEU A 22 16.97 2.94 3.20
C LEU A 22 15.78 2.56 4.09
N VAL A 23 14.78 3.45 4.21
CA VAL A 23 13.53 3.15 4.92
C VAL A 23 12.43 2.90 3.90
N PHE A 24 12.10 1.63 3.67
CA PHE A 24 10.89 1.28 2.93
C PHE A 24 9.66 1.55 3.81
N ARG A 25 8.90 2.61 3.50
CA ARG A 25 7.63 2.94 4.17
C ARG A 25 6.46 2.58 3.26
N GLY A 26 5.97 1.35 3.40
CA GLY A 26 4.76 0.86 2.72
C GLY A 26 3.46 1.16 3.48
N THR A 27 3.35 2.29 4.18
CA THR A 27 2.14 2.62 4.94
C THR A 27 1.20 3.52 4.14
N LEU A 28 -0.03 3.05 3.91
CA LEU A 28 -1.11 3.86 3.35
C LEU A 28 -1.61 4.84 4.41
N ARG A 29 -0.95 6.00 4.53
CA ARG A 29 -1.23 7.02 5.57
C ARG A 29 -2.71 7.40 5.67
N SER A 30 -3.41 7.44 4.54
CA SER A 30 -4.85 7.71 4.45
C SER A 30 -5.72 6.63 5.10
N LEU A 31 -5.22 5.41 5.29
CA LEU A 31 -5.92 4.30 5.94
C LEU A 31 -5.35 3.98 7.34
N SER A 32 -4.21 4.57 7.71
CA SER A 32 -3.51 4.30 8.98
C SER A 32 -4.08 5.07 10.19
N HIS A 33 -5.30 5.58 10.12
CA HIS A 33 -5.98 6.26 11.22
C HIS A 33 -7.50 6.17 11.05
N VAL A 34 -8.24 6.32 12.16
CA VAL A 34 -9.69 6.06 12.22
C VAL A 34 -10.47 6.88 11.20
N ASN A 35 -10.27 8.20 11.15
CA ASN A 35 -11.02 9.08 10.23
C ASN A 35 -10.78 8.72 8.75
N GLY A 36 -9.54 8.36 8.43
CA GLY A 36 -9.17 7.93 7.09
C GLY A 36 -9.81 6.61 6.70
N MET A 37 -9.85 5.64 7.62
CA MET A 37 -10.56 4.37 7.41
C MET A 37 -12.07 4.60 7.27
N ASP A 38 -12.66 5.46 8.10
CA ASP A 38 -14.09 5.80 8.02
C ASP A 38 -14.46 6.42 6.68
N THR A 39 -13.62 7.35 6.18
CA THR A 39 -13.78 7.95 4.85
C THR A 39 -13.70 6.88 3.76
N TYR A 40 -12.73 5.98 3.84
CA TYR A 40 -12.59 4.87 2.90
C TYR A 40 -13.83 3.97 2.87
N LEU A 41 -14.35 3.56 4.04
CA LEU A 41 -15.54 2.72 4.11
C LEU A 41 -16.77 3.44 3.53
N ALA A 42 -16.94 4.73 3.82
CA ALA A 42 -18.04 5.52 3.29
C ALA A 42 -17.98 5.62 1.76
N MET A 43 -16.81 5.94 1.19
CA MET A 43 -16.61 6.03 -0.25
C MET A 43 -16.86 4.70 -0.97
N ASN A 44 -16.56 3.57 -0.31
CA ASN A 44 -16.75 2.23 -0.85
C ASN A 44 -18.10 1.60 -0.45
N LYS A 45 -18.99 2.36 0.22
CA LYS A 45 -20.31 1.88 0.69
C LYS A 45 -20.23 0.62 1.55
N VAL A 46 -19.16 0.48 2.34
CA VAL A 46 -18.97 -0.63 3.29
C VAL A 46 -19.55 -0.24 4.64
N LEU A 47 -20.51 -1.02 5.13
CA LEU A 47 -21.08 -0.80 6.45
C LEU A 47 -20.04 -1.12 7.53
N ARG A 48 -20.04 -0.38 8.63
CA ARG A 48 -19.10 -0.58 9.75
C ARG A 48 -19.16 -2.00 10.32
N LYS A 49 -20.33 -2.64 10.34
CA LYS A 49 -20.49 -4.05 10.78
C LYS A 49 -19.79 -5.06 9.87
N ASP A 50 -19.57 -4.71 8.60
CA ASP A 50 -18.93 -5.56 7.60
C ASP A 50 -17.43 -5.26 7.47
N PHE A 51 -16.91 -4.29 8.23
CA PHE A 51 -15.51 -3.84 8.19
C PHE A 51 -14.51 -5.00 8.23
N GLY A 52 -14.61 -5.88 9.23
CA GLY A 52 -13.63 -6.94 9.45
C GLY A 52 -13.52 -7.90 8.26
N ARG A 53 -14.67 -8.30 7.70
CA ARG A 53 -14.72 -9.15 6.51
C ARG A 53 -14.12 -8.44 5.30
N HIS A 54 -14.52 -7.19 5.07
CA HIS A 54 -14.07 -6.41 3.92
C HIS A 54 -12.54 -6.22 3.90
N VAL A 55 -11.96 -5.77 5.02
CA VAL A 55 -10.51 -5.50 5.05
C VAL A 55 -9.68 -6.78 4.93
N GLN A 56 -10.15 -7.90 5.48
CA GLN A 56 -9.49 -9.19 5.30
C GLN A 56 -9.48 -9.64 3.83
N GLN A 57 -10.62 -9.56 3.14
CA GLN A 57 -10.73 -9.91 1.72
C GLN A 57 -9.82 -9.04 0.84
N VAL A 58 -9.82 -7.72 1.06
CA VAL A 58 -8.96 -6.79 0.31
C VAL A 58 -7.48 -7.08 0.57
N SER A 59 -7.12 -7.36 1.83
CA SER A 59 -5.73 -7.67 2.20
C SER A 59 -5.25 -8.97 1.56
N GLU A 60 -6.10 -9.98 1.52
CA GLU A 60 -5.77 -11.27 0.91
C GLU A 60 -5.57 -11.14 -0.60
N ARG A 61 -6.48 -10.43 -1.28
CA ARG A 61 -6.33 -10.14 -2.71
C ARG A 61 -5.03 -9.41 -3.02
N LEU A 62 -4.65 -8.44 -2.18
CA LEU A 62 -3.39 -7.71 -2.34
C LEU A 62 -2.19 -8.65 -2.20
N LYS A 63 -2.16 -9.48 -1.15
CA LYS A 63 -1.07 -10.46 -0.94
C LYS A 63 -0.93 -11.42 -2.12
N GLN A 64 -2.04 -11.96 -2.61
CA GLN A 64 -2.05 -12.88 -3.75
C GLN A 64 -1.50 -12.22 -5.02
N ALA A 65 -1.94 -10.99 -5.33
CA ALA A 65 -1.43 -10.25 -6.47
C ALA A 65 0.08 -9.93 -6.33
N SER A 66 0.53 -9.51 -5.15
CA SER A 66 1.95 -9.25 -4.89
C SER A 66 2.82 -10.50 -5.01
N LEU A 67 2.31 -11.66 -4.56
CA LEU A 67 3.01 -12.94 -4.70
C LEU A 67 3.09 -13.39 -6.16
N ALA A 68 2.03 -13.18 -6.94
CA ALA A 68 2.00 -13.54 -8.36
C ALA A 68 3.01 -12.73 -9.19
N GLU A 69 3.20 -11.46 -8.88
CA GLU A 69 4.17 -10.57 -9.56
C GLU A 69 5.63 -10.86 -9.14
N ALA A 70 5.84 -11.51 -8.00
CA ALA A 70 7.17 -11.81 -7.49
C ALA A 70 7.81 -13.06 -8.12
N VAL A 71 7.06 -13.84 -8.90
CA VAL A 71 7.49 -15.07 -9.60
C VAL A 71 7.91 -14.74 -11.02
#